data_AF-A0AAW6CEN2-F1
#
_entry.id   AF-A0AAW6CEN2-F1
#
_cell.length_a   1.000
_cell.length_b   1.000
_cell.length_c   1.000
_cell.angle_alpha   90.00
_cell.angle_beta   90.00
_cell.angle_gamma   90.00
#
_symmetry.space_group_name_H-M   'P 1'
#
loop_
_entity.id
_entity.type
_entity.pdbx_description
1 polymer ?
#
loop_
_entity_poly.entity_id
_entity_poly.type
_entity_poly.pdbx_seq_one_letter_code
_entity_poly.pdbx_strand_id
1 'polypeptide(L)'
;MDDFRERIERGETILFSEILKHIPSDEVLAHLFPDPYSQGQPAITHFGLEVLELRLQGLKQVQIAEKLQTTKSRVAYWSQMTMNSLHKDCLDHVEVDIPALRRLLNLERLPEGRYTKLSELLRDMPSDEELERLDKARGNLGGETKRRHVTQKDLYILRQRLDGRSYDSLCAELGWSRAQVRRNMQGTRMRLIRDLRVELDVPQLFKPYKPSWSLPDPDNYVEAHGKMTSTLGVHIAAYRKEHGETVAQFASRSGVSVSSIRRIESGISDPSADLVWKISRHMGMTMDDLFKKMP
;
A
#
# COMPACT_ATOMS: atom_id res chain seq x y z
N MET A 1 12.34 18.56 -35.90
CA MET A 1 11.58 17.37 -36.31
C MET A 1 12.53 16.20 -36.19
N ASP A 2 12.19 15.21 -35.36
CA ASP A 2 12.47 13.79 -35.61
C ASP A 2 13.78 13.09 -35.19
N ASP A 3 14.61 13.62 -34.28
CA ASP A 3 15.79 12.86 -33.79
C ASP A 3 15.41 11.50 -33.17
N PHE A 4 14.39 11.47 -32.30
CA PHE A 4 13.97 10.22 -31.66
C PHE A 4 13.42 9.18 -32.67
N ARG A 5 12.75 9.63 -33.74
CA ARG A 5 12.17 8.72 -34.74
C ARG A 5 13.26 8.06 -35.58
N GLU A 6 14.25 8.85 -36.03
CA GLU A 6 15.41 8.33 -36.75
C GLU A 6 16.22 7.35 -35.89
N ARG A 7 16.35 7.62 -34.59
CA ARG A 7 17.08 6.76 -33.65
C ARG A 7 16.39 5.41 -33.41
N ILE A 8 15.06 5.38 -33.34
CA ILE A 8 14.28 4.13 -33.29
C ILE A 8 14.49 3.31 -34.57
N GLU A 9 14.44 3.95 -35.74
CA GLU A 9 14.67 3.27 -37.04
C GLU A 9 16.09 2.67 -37.14
N ARG A 10 17.07 3.25 -36.44
CA ARG A 10 18.44 2.74 -36.30
C ARG A 10 18.60 1.65 -35.22
N GLY A 11 17.54 1.36 -34.46
CA GLY A 11 17.54 0.38 -33.36
C GLY A 11 18.25 0.87 -32.10
N GLU A 12 18.40 2.17 -31.91
CA GLU A 12 19.02 2.74 -30.73
C GLU A 12 18.10 2.68 -29.51
N THR A 13 18.66 2.42 -28.34
CA THR A 13 17.97 2.55 -27.06
C THR A 13 17.92 4.02 -26.66
N ILE A 14 16.73 4.54 -26.39
CA ILE A 14 16.50 5.91 -25.96
C ILE A 14 16.36 5.95 -24.44
N LEU A 15 17.06 6.84 -23.76
CA LEU A 15 16.91 7.02 -22.32
C LEU A 15 15.66 7.84 -21.99
N PHE A 16 14.90 7.43 -20.98
CA PHE A 16 13.70 8.16 -20.57
C PHE A 16 14.03 9.58 -20.08
N SER A 17 15.21 9.79 -19.48
CA SER A 17 15.69 11.12 -19.12
C SER A 17 15.93 12.05 -20.31
N GLU A 18 16.24 11.53 -21.50
CA GLU A 18 16.35 12.32 -22.73
C GLU A 18 14.97 12.81 -23.18
N ILE A 19 13.96 11.93 -23.10
CA ILE A 19 12.58 12.26 -23.44
C ILE A 19 12.05 13.36 -22.52
N LEU A 20 12.34 13.31 -21.21
CA LEU A 20 11.87 14.36 -20.29
C LEU A 20 12.61 15.69 -20.43
N LYS A 21 13.87 15.71 -20.90
CA LYS A 21 14.60 16.96 -21.18
C LYS A 21 13.97 17.73 -22.35
N HIS A 22 13.51 17.00 -23.36
CA HIS A 22 12.91 17.56 -24.56
C HIS A 22 11.67 16.74 -24.94
N ILE A 23 10.56 16.99 -24.25
CA ILE A 23 9.30 16.26 -24.44
C ILE A 23 8.85 16.41 -25.90
N PRO A 24 8.76 15.31 -26.67
CA PRO A 24 8.40 15.39 -28.08
C PRO A 24 6.88 15.49 -28.28
N SER A 25 6.45 15.83 -29.49
CA SER A 25 5.01 15.94 -29.82
C SER A 25 4.28 14.60 -29.71
N ASP A 26 2.95 14.64 -29.57
CA ASP A 26 2.11 13.44 -29.49
C ASP A 26 2.25 12.54 -30.73
N GLU A 27 2.58 13.11 -31.91
CA GLU A 27 2.86 12.35 -33.13
C GLU A 27 4.12 11.48 -33.01
N VAL A 28 5.19 12.03 -32.42
CA VAL A 28 6.43 11.28 -32.17
C VAL A 28 6.23 10.30 -31.01
N LEU A 29 5.48 10.70 -29.98
CA LEU A 29 5.14 9.83 -28.86
C LEU A 29 4.29 8.63 -29.30
N ALA A 30 3.51 8.73 -30.38
CA ALA A 30 2.73 7.61 -30.91
C ALA A 30 3.64 6.51 -31.48
N HIS A 31 4.87 6.85 -31.87
CA HIS A 31 5.88 5.89 -32.28
C HIS A 31 6.69 5.35 -31.10
N LEU A 32 6.99 6.19 -30.09
CA LEU A 32 7.73 5.79 -28.89
C LEU A 32 6.92 4.92 -27.93
N PHE A 33 5.63 5.24 -27.79
CA PHE A 33 4.69 4.62 -26.85
C PHE A 33 3.38 4.32 -27.58
N PRO A 34 3.37 3.38 -28.54
CA PRO A 34 2.16 3.06 -29.30
C PRO A 34 1.07 2.50 -28.38
N ASP A 35 -0.18 2.98 -28.54
CA ASP A 35 -1.32 2.38 -27.86
C ASP A 35 -1.79 1.13 -28.63
N PRO A 36 -1.72 -0.09 -28.04
CA PRO A 36 -2.16 -1.30 -28.72
C PRO A 36 -3.66 -1.33 -29.04
N TYR A 37 -4.46 -0.46 -28.41
CA TYR A 37 -5.91 -0.39 -28.58
C TYR A 37 -6.37 0.78 -29.46
N SER A 38 -5.49 1.72 -29.81
CA SER A 38 -5.83 2.93 -30.56
C SER A 38 -4.83 3.20 -31.68
N GLN A 39 -5.28 3.01 -32.92
CA GLN A 39 -4.46 3.23 -34.12
C GLN A 39 -4.07 4.71 -34.24
N GLY A 40 -2.77 5.00 -34.09
CA GLY A 40 -2.20 6.33 -34.29
C GLY A 40 -2.28 7.30 -33.11
N GLN A 41 -2.75 6.86 -31.93
CA GLN A 41 -2.69 7.66 -30.71
C GLN A 41 -1.59 7.14 -29.77
N PRO A 42 -0.85 8.02 -29.09
CA PRO A 42 0.13 7.58 -28.12
C PRO A 42 -0.55 7.09 -26.84
N ALA A 43 -0.01 6.02 -26.25
CA ALA A 43 -0.37 5.58 -24.90
C ALA A 43 0.03 6.62 -23.84
N ILE A 44 1.01 7.48 -24.15
CA ILE A 44 1.52 8.56 -23.29
C ILE A 44 1.56 9.87 -24.07
N THR A 45 0.88 10.90 -23.57
CA THR A 45 0.85 12.23 -24.21
C THR A 45 1.96 13.15 -23.70
N HIS A 46 2.26 14.19 -24.46
CA HIS A 46 3.16 15.28 -24.10
C HIS A 46 2.74 15.89 -22.75
N PHE A 47 1.45 16.21 -22.61
CA PHE A 47 0.91 16.75 -21.35
C PHE A 47 1.08 15.75 -20.19
N GLY A 48 0.91 14.46 -20.45
CA GLY A 48 1.16 13.41 -19.46
C GLY A 48 2.62 13.39 -18.99
N LEU A 49 3.57 13.58 -19.90
CA LEU A 49 5.00 13.65 -19.58
C LEU A 49 5.37 14.94 -18.84
N GLU A 50 4.77 16.09 -19.16
CA GLU A 50 4.95 17.32 -18.39
C GLU A 50 4.49 17.15 -16.93
N VAL A 51 3.33 16.51 -16.73
CA VAL A 51 2.84 16.18 -15.39
C VAL A 51 3.81 15.24 -14.67
N LEU A 52 4.33 14.23 -15.36
CA LEU A 52 5.27 13.26 -14.78
C LEU A 52 6.60 13.93 -14.39
N GLU A 53 7.16 14.77 -15.25
CA GLU A 53 8.40 15.52 -15.01
C GLU A 53 8.29 16.36 -13.73
N LEU A 54 7.23 17.16 -13.61
CA LEU A 54 7.01 18.00 -12.42
C LEU A 54 6.76 17.16 -11.16
N ARG A 55 6.11 16.01 -11.29
CA ARG A 55 5.95 15.08 -10.17
C ARG A 55 7.28 14.48 -9.73
N LEU A 56 8.18 14.16 -10.66
CA LEU A 56 9.53 13.66 -10.37
C LEU A 56 10.41 14.72 -9.70
N GLN A 57 10.18 16.00 -10.00
CA GLN A 57 10.77 17.15 -9.28
C GLN A 57 10.19 17.33 -7.85
N GLY A 58 9.20 16.53 -7.46
CA GLY A 58 8.62 16.52 -6.11
C GLY A 58 7.43 17.47 -5.90
N LEU A 59 6.91 18.09 -6.98
CA LEU A 59 5.75 18.98 -6.88
C LEU A 59 4.48 18.17 -6.57
N LYS A 60 3.60 18.75 -5.73
CA LYS A 60 2.27 18.20 -5.45
C LYS A 60 1.30 18.55 -6.57
N GLN A 61 0.22 17.78 -6.72
CA GLN A 61 -0.81 17.98 -7.76
C GLN A 61 -1.33 19.43 -7.86
N VAL A 62 -1.48 20.13 -6.74
CA VAL A 62 -1.94 21.53 -6.72
C VAL A 62 -0.91 22.46 -7.35
N GLN A 63 0.36 22.30 -6.99
CA GLN A 63 1.48 23.10 -7.52
C GLN A 63 1.69 22.83 -9.02
N ILE A 64 1.51 21.57 -9.45
CA ILE A 64 1.55 21.19 -10.87
C ILE A 64 0.39 21.84 -11.63
N ALA A 65 -0.81 21.82 -11.05
CA ALA A 65 -1.98 22.44 -11.67
C ALA A 65 -1.80 23.94 -11.87
N GLU A 66 -1.23 24.64 -10.88
CA GLU A 66 -0.86 26.05 -10.98
C GLU A 66 0.18 26.28 -12.08
N LYS A 67 1.27 25.49 -12.10
CA LYS A 67 2.37 25.66 -13.07
C LYS A 67 1.93 25.41 -14.51
N LEU A 68 1.08 24.41 -14.73
CA LEU A 68 0.53 24.06 -16.05
C LEU A 68 -0.78 24.79 -16.39
N GLN A 69 -1.18 25.76 -15.56
CA GLN A 69 -2.41 26.56 -15.74
C GLN A 69 -3.64 25.71 -16.03
N THR A 70 -3.84 24.66 -15.22
CA THR A 70 -4.85 23.63 -15.43
C THR A 70 -5.56 23.25 -14.14
N THR A 71 -6.46 22.27 -14.18
CA THR A 71 -7.17 21.80 -12.98
C THR A 71 -6.44 20.66 -12.29
N LYS A 72 -6.54 20.60 -10.95
CA LYS A 72 -6.03 19.47 -10.15
C LYS A 72 -6.57 18.12 -10.64
N SER A 73 -7.84 18.06 -11.02
CA SER A 73 -8.47 16.83 -11.53
C SER A 73 -7.83 16.36 -12.83
N ARG A 74 -7.50 17.28 -13.73
CA ARG A 74 -6.79 16.95 -14.98
C ARG A 74 -5.37 16.46 -14.71
N VAL A 75 -4.65 17.07 -13.78
CA VAL A 75 -3.33 16.59 -13.33
C VAL A 75 -3.42 15.19 -12.74
N ALA A 76 -4.41 14.93 -11.88
CA ALA A 76 -4.60 13.61 -11.27
C ALA A 76 -4.90 12.54 -12.33
N TYR A 77 -5.79 12.85 -13.29
CA TYR A 77 -6.12 11.96 -14.39
C TYR A 77 -4.88 11.60 -15.22
N TRP A 78 -4.15 12.59 -15.71
CA TRP A 78 -2.98 12.34 -16.56
C TRP A 78 -1.83 11.70 -15.79
N SER A 79 -1.64 12.05 -14.52
CA SER A 79 -0.68 11.35 -13.68
C SER A 79 -1.01 9.87 -13.52
N GLN A 80 -2.29 9.48 -13.47
CA GLN A 80 -2.68 8.08 -13.39
C GLN A 80 -2.54 7.39 -14.75
N MET A 81 -3.02 8.03 -15.82
CA MET A 81 -2.97 7.46 -17.17
C MET A 81 -1.54 7.22 -17.65
N THR A 82 -0.65 8.20 -17.51
CA THR A 82 0.76 8.05 -17.88
C THR A 82 1.45 6.92 -17.12
N MET A 83 1.20 6.82 -15.80
CA MET A 83 1.75 5.72 -15.00
C MET A 83 1.20 4.35 -15.42
N ASN A 84 -0.12 4.27 -15.67
CA ASN A 84 -0.74 3.03 -16.14
C ASN A 84 -0.16 2.58 -17.48
N SER A 85 0.10 3.51 -18.41
CA SER A 85 0.70 3.20 -19.70
C SER A 85 2.12 2.66 -19.54
N LEU A 86 2.94 3.31 -18.71
CA LEU A 86 4.31 2.84 -18.42
C LEU A 86 4.37 1.46 -17.75
N HIS A 87 3.30 1.02 -17.09
CA HIS A 87 3.18 -0.33 -16.51
C HIS A 87 2.79 -1.42 -17.52
N LYS A 88 2.29 -1.07 -18.71
CA LYS A 88 1.77 -2.03 -19.72
C LYS A 88 2.84 -2.54 -20.70
N ASP A 89 4.12 -2.51 -20.34
CA ASP A 89 5.24 -2.92 -21.21
C ASP A 89 5.32 -2.15 -22.56
N CYS A 90 5.04 -0.85 -22.57
CA CYS A 90 5.18 -0.01 -23.77
C CYS A 90 6.60 0.57 -23.97
N LEU A 91 7.65 -0.17 -23.56
CA LEU A 91 9.01 0.34 -23.42
C LEU A 91 10.04 -0.37 -24.31
N ASP A 92 9.62 -0.87 -25.48
CA ASP A 92 10.46 -1.70 -26.35
C ASP A 92 11.78 -1.04 -26.77
N HIS A 93 11.78 0.29 -26.94
CA HIS A 93 12.95 1.07 -27.37
C HIS A 93 13.39 2.12 -26.33
N VAL A 94 12.79 2.12 -25.14
CA VAL A 94 12.99 3.16 -24.13
C VAL A 94 13.47 2.56 -22.81
N GLU A 95 14.71 2.89 -22.42
CA GLU A 95 15.24 2.52 -21.10
C GLU A 95 14.86 3.54 -20.04
N VAL A 96 14.19 3.09 -18.97
CA VAL A 96 13.90 3.92 -17.80
C VAL A 96 15.16 4.06 -16.94
N ASP A 97 15.96 5.08 -17.21
CA ASP A 97 17.22 5.38 -16.50
C ASP A 97 17.03 6.26 -15.25
N ILE A 98 15.88 6.93 -15.13
CA ILE A 98 15.57 7.81 -14.00
C ILE A 98 15.23 6.97 -12.75
N PRO A 99 16.04 7.01 -11.67
CA PRO A 99 15.83 6.14 -10.51
C PRO A 99 14.45 6.33 -9.89
N ALA A 100 14.02 7.58 -9.68
CA ALA A 100 12.70 7.88 -9.11
C ALA A 100 11.53 7.31 -9.92
N LEU A 101 11.65 7.25 -11.24
CA LEU A 101 10.64 6.66 -12.11
C LEU A 101 10.68 5.12 -12.06
N ARG A 102 11.87 4.51 -12.06
CA ARG A 102 12.02 3.06 -11.85
C ARG A 102 11.41 2.62 -10.52
N ARG A 103 11.53 3.43 -9.45
CA ARG A 103 10.84 3.21 -8.16
C ARG A 103 9.32 3.19 -8.30
N LEU A 104 8.78 4.19 -9.00
CA LEU A 104 7.33 4.32 -9.20
C LEU A 104 6.76 3.16 -10.03
N LEU A 105 7.53 2.66 -10.99
CA LEU A 105 7.13 1.57 -11.87
C LEU A 105 7.47 0.17 -11.32
N ASN A 106 8.08 0.09 -10.14
CA ASN A 106 8.56 -1.16 -9.54
C ASN A 106 9.54 -1.94 -10.45
N LEU A 107 10.35 -1.23 -11.23
CA LEU A 107 11.30 -1.78 -12.21
C LEU A 107 12.71 -2.00 -11.65
N GLU A 108 12.98 -1.64 -10.39
CA GLU A 108 14.31 -1.85 -9.81
C GLU A 108 14.45 -3.27 -9.22
N ARG A 109 15.49 -3.98 -9.68
CA ARG A 109 16.03 -5.15 -8.97
C ARG A 109 16.37 -4.76 -7.54
N LEU A 110 16.21 -5.72 -6.60
CA LEU A 110 16.67 -5.58 -5.22
C LEU A 110 18.10 -5.00 -5.22
N PRO A 111 18.35 -3.94 -4.46
CA PRO A 111 19.57 -3.19 -4.68
C PRO A 111 20.80 -3.95 -4.15
N GLU A 112 21.81 -4.14 -5.00
CA GLU A 112 23.14 -4.61 -4.57
C GLU A 112 23.76 -3.54 -3.64
N GLY A 113 24.20 -3.95 -2.44
CA GLY A 113 24.75 -3.04 -1.44
C GLY A 113 24.74 -3.61 -0.01
N ARG A 114 25.41 -2.93 0.93
CA ARG A 114 25.42 -3.28 2.37
C ARG A 114 24.04 -3.02 2.99
N TYR A 115 23.62 -3.85 3.95
CA TYR A 115 22.35 -3.73 4.67
C TYR A 115 21.10 -3.98 3.80
N THR A 116 21.04 -5.14 3.14
CA THR A 116 19.83 -5.58 2.43
C THR A 116 18.85 -6.30 3.36
N LYS A 117 19.32 -6.76 4.52
CA LYS A 117 18.52 -7.47 5.52
C LYS A 117 18.46 -6.73 6.84
N LEU A 118 17.33 -6.84 7.53
CA LEU A 118 17.16 -6.19 8.83
C LEU A 118 18.08 -6.81 9.88
N SER A 119 18.32 -8.12 9.82
CA SER A 119 19.28 -8.78 10.71
C SER A 119 20.70 -8.19 10.62
N GLU A 120 21.12 -7.70 9.45
CA GLU A 120 22.41 -7.03 9.25
C GLU A 120 22.44 -5.67 9.94
N LEU A 121 21.39 -4.86 9.76
CA LEU A 121 21.25 -3.56 10.43
C LEU A 121 21.20 -3.70 11.95
N LEU A 122 20.46 -4.69 12.45
CA LEU A 122 20.37 -4.94 13.89
C LEU A 122 21.67 -5.50 14.45
N ARG A 123 22.45 -6.25 13.68
CA ARG A 123 23.76 -6.77 14.10
C ARG A 123 24.78 -5.64 14.23
N ASP A 124 24.95 -4.86 13.16
CA ASP A 124 26.02 -3.86 13.03
C ASP A 124 25.68 -2.55 13.75
N MET A 125 24.38 -2.24 13.92
CA MET A 125 23.89 -1.00 14.56
C MET A 125 24.54 0.27 13.98
N PRO A 126 24.43 0.52 12.66
CA PRO A 126 25.07 1.67 12.02
C PRO A 126 24.62 2.99 12.65
N SER A 127 25.51 3.98 12.58
CA SER A 127 25.26 5.35 13.04
C SER A 127 24.20 6.07 12.19
N ASP A 128 23.67 7.17 12.72
CA ASP A 128 22.70 8.00 11.99
C ASP A 128 23.29 8.54 10.67
N GLU A 129 24.58 8.90 10.64
CA GLU A 129 25.25 9.33 9.40
C GLU A 129 25.32 8.23 8.34
N GLU A 130 25.58 6.98 8.75
CA GLU A 130 25.62 5.84 7.83
C GLU A 130 24.23 5.51 7.29
N LEU A 131 23.20 5.60 8.14
CA LEU A 131 21.81 5.43 7.72
C LEU A 131 21.36 6.53 6.76
N GLU A 132 21.78 7.78 6.98
CA GLU A 132 21.54 8.86 6.02
C GLU A 132 22.26 8.63 4.68
N ARG A 133 23.51 8.15 4.70
CA ARG A 133 24.22 7.80 3.47
C ARG A 133 23.52 6.65 2.73
N LEU A 134 23.04 5.65 3.45
CA LEU A 134 22.26 4.55 2.87
C LEU A 134 20.97 5.08 2.24
N ASP A 135 20.23 5.95 2.95
CA ASP A 135 18.99 6.55 2.44
C ASP A 135 19.23 7.43 1.20
N LYS A 136 20.34 8.19 1.17
CA LYS A 136 20.84 8.92 -0.03
C LYS A 136 21.14 7.96 -1.17
N ALA A 137 21.88 6.88 -0.91
CA ALA A 137 22.25 5.88 -1.92
C ALA A 137 21.03 5.14 -2.47
N ARG A 138 19.95 5.00 -1.69
CA ARG A 138 18.65 4.47 -2.14
C ARG A 138 17.76 5.52 -2.82
N GLY A 139 18.26 6.75 -2.98
CA GLY A 139 17.62 7.82 -3.73
C GLY A 139 16.48 8.53 -3.01
N ASN A 140 16.43 8.45 -1.67
CA ASN A 140 15.34 9.01 -0.86
C ASN A 140 15.61 10.44 -0.39
N LEU A 141 16.88 10.86 -0.30
CA LEU A 141 17.27 12.19 0.14
C LEU A 141 17.59 13.10 -1.06
N GLY A 142 16.56 13.81 -1.51
CA GLY A 142 16.65 14.94 -2.45
C GLY A 142 15.59 16.01 -2.10
N GLY A 143 16.05 17.24 -1.85
CA GLY A 143 15.23 18.42 -1.55
C GLY A 143 14.81 18.58 -0.08
N GLU A 144 14.40 19.82 0.30
CA GLU A 144 13.97 20.33 1.62
C GLU A 144 12.75 19.60 2.25
N THR A 145 12.73 18.28 2.20
CA THR A 145 11.64 17.49 2.75
C THR A 145 11.88 17.24 4.24
N LYS A 146 10.94 17.68 5.09
CA LYS A 146 10.87 17.35 6.53
C LYS A 146 10.52 15.87 6.77
N ARG A 147 11.03 14.94 5.96
CA ARG A 147 10.73 13.52 6.09
C ARG A 147 11.59 12.92 7.19
N ARG A 148 10.94 12.17 8.10
CA ARG A 148 11.64 11.41 9.14
C ARG A 148 12.27 10.15 8.53
N HIS A 149 13.59 10.01 8.63
CA HIS A 149 14.35 8.82 8.24
C HIS A 149 14.46 7.81 9.41
N VAL A 150 14.99 6.62 9.13
CA VAL A 150 15.32 5.61 10.17
C VAL A 150 16.58 6.07 10.88
N THR A 151 16.55 6.09 12.22
CA THR A 151 17.70 6.42 13.06
C THR A 151 18.24 5.18 13.79
N GLN A 152 19.46 5.26 14.29
CA GLN A 152 20.07 4.27 15.17
C GLN A 152 19.21 4.04 16.42
N LYS A 153 18.55 5.08 16.95
CA LYS A 153 17.57 4.94 18.03
C LYS A 153 16.39 4.04 17.64
N ASP A 154 15.90 4.18 16.41
CA ASP A 154 14.83 3.32 15.90
C ASP A 154 15.31 1.86 15.80
N LEU A 155 16.54 1.63 15.33
CA LEU A 155 17.16 0.29 15.30
C LEU A 155 17.39 -0.28 16.71
N TYR A 156 17.79 0.54 17.66
CA TYR A 156 17.99 0.13 19.05
C TYR A 156 16.68 -0.40 19.64
N ILE A 157 15.58 0.32 19.45
CA ILE A 157 14.25 -0.13 19.92
C ILE A 157 13.88 -1.48 19.30
N LEU A 158 14.15 -1.68 18.01
CA LEU A 158 13.94 -2.96 17.34
C LEU A 158 14.83 -4.06 17.92
N ARG A 159 16.11 -3.80 18.16
CA ARG A 159 17.04 -4.78 18.75
C ARG A 159 16.63 -5.19 20.15
N GLN A 160 16.32 -4.23 21.03
CA GLN A 160 15.85 -4.54 22.38
C GLN A 160 14.57 -5.39 22.37
N ARG A 161 13.68 -5.17 21.41
CA ARG A 161 12.47 -5.98 21.24
C ARG A 161 12.76 -7.37 20.66
N LEU A 162 13.77 -7.51 19.82
CA LEU A 162 14.28 -8.80 19.34
C LEU A 162 14.87 -9.62 20.49
N ASP A 163 15.59 -8.96 21.39
CA ASP A 163 16.24 -9.55 22.57
C ASP A 163 15.25 -9.87 23.71
N GLY A 164 13.94 -9.74 23.47
CA GLY A 164 12.88 -10.13 24.41
C GLY A 164 12.56 -9.10 25.50
N ARG A 165 13.20 -7.91 25.47
CA ARG A 165 12.98 -6.87 26.48
C ARG A 165 11.54 -6.37 26.46
N SER A 166 10.91 -6.26 27.63
CA SER A 166 9.50 -5.86 27.75
C SER A 166 9.24 -4.42 27.27
N TYR A 167 8.01 -4.15 26.83
CA TYR A 167 7.59 -2.79 26.50
C TYR A 167 7.71 -1.85 27.71
N ASP A 168 7.45 -2.33 28.93
CA ASP A 168 7.47 -1.50 30.14
C ASP A 168 8.87 -1.03 30.50
N SER A 169 9.86 -1.93 30.36
CA SER A 169 11.27 -1.57 30.56
C SER A 169 11.74 -0.53 29.54
N LEU A 170 11.33 -0.67 28.27
CA LEU A 170 11.63 0.31 27.23
C LEU A 170 10.91 1.65 27.45
N CYS A 171 9.66 1.62 27.93
CA CYS A 171 8.90 2.83 28.24
C CYS A 171 9.57 3.63 29.37
N ALA A 172 10.01 2.94 30.43
CA ALA A 172 10.70 3.56 31.55
C ALA A 172 12.04 4.19 31.14
N GLU A 173 12.84 3.52 30.31
CA GLU A 173 14.10 4.06 29.81
C GLU A 173 13.91 5.27 28.89
N LEU A 174 12.98 5.17 27.95
CA LEU A 174 12.81 6.18 26.90
C LEU A 174 11.93 7.36 27.33
N GLY A 175 11.26 7.27 28.49
CA GLY A 175 10.21 8.19 28.89
C GLY A 175 9.02 8.17 27.93
N TRP A 176 8.78 7.05 27.24
CA TRP A 176 7.75 6.91 26.22
C TRP A 176 6.59 6.07 26.72
N SER A 177 5.38 6.38 26.25
CA SER A 177 4.24 5.46 26.40
C SER A 177 4.38 4.24 25.49
N ARG A 178 3.73 3.14 25.88
CA ARG A 178 3.65 1.91 25.08
C ARG A 178 3.11 2.17 23.66
N ALA A 179 2.17 3.10 23.53
CA ALA A 179 1.63 3.51 22.23
C ALA A 179 2.67 4.22 21.35
N GLN A 180 3.53 5.06 21.93
CA GLN A 180 4.64 5.72 21.22
C GLN A 180 5.66 4.70 20.72
N VAL A 181 6.07 3.75 21.57
CA VAL A 181 7.00 2.67 21.18
C VAL A 181 6.43 1.85 20.03
N ARG A 182 5.16 1.42 20.11
CA ARG A 182 4.50 0.66 19.03
C ARG A 182 4.39 1.47 17.74
N ARG A 183 3.96 2.73 17.80
CA ARG A 183 3.87 3.62 16.62
C ARG A 183 5.24 3.85 15.99
N ASN A 184 6.27 4.01 16.81
CA ASN A 184 7.63 4.14 16.34
C ASN A 184 8.07 2.88 15.58
N MET A 185 7.96 1.69 16.19
CA MET A 185 8.33 0.43 15.54
C MET A 185 7.60 0.21 14.21
N GLN A 186 6.30 0.50 14.12
CA GLN A 186 5.55 0.37 12.86
C GLN A 186 6.02 1.40 11.82
N GLY A 187 6.27 2.65 12.23
CA GLY A 187 6.83 3.66 11.35
C GLY A 187 8.21 3.26 10.82
N THR A 188 9.07 2.74 11.69
CA THR A 188 10.41 2.23 11.33
C THR A 188 10.31 1.06 10.36
N ARG A 189 9.42 0.08 10.63
CA ARG A 189 9.14 -1.04 9.72
C ARG A 189 8.78 -0.57 8.32
N MET A 190 7.86 0.39 8.22
CA MET A 190 7.44 0.95 6.93
C MET A 190 8.59 1.62 6.18
N ARG A 191 9.45 2.37 6.87
CA ARG A 191 10.61 3.03 6.25
C ARG A 191 11.70 2.03 5.83
N LEU A 192 11.94 1.00 6.64
CA LEU A 192 12.87 -0.08 6.29
C LEU A 192 12.47 -0.75 4.98
N ILE A 193 11.17 -1.07 4.82
CA ILE A 193 10.66 -1.66 3.57
C ILE A 193 10.68 -0.64 2.43
N ARG A 194 10.00 0.50 2.62
CA ARG A 194 9.68 1.44 1.54
C ARG A 194 10.88 2.26 1.11
N ASP A 195 11.65 2.75 2.06
CA ASP A 195 12.71 3.73 1.83
C ASP A 195 14.05 2.97 1.68
N LEU A 196 14.44 2.20 2.68
CA LEU A 196 15.75 1.53 2.69
C LEU A 196 15.80 0.21 1.92
N ARG A 197 14.64 -0.36 1.57
CA ARG A 197 14.48 -1.65 0.87
C ARG A 197 15.17 -2.82 1.56
N VAL A 198 15.00 -2.81 2.86
CA VAL A 198 15.52 -3.84 3.75
C VAL A 198 14.49 -4.95 3.84
N GLU A 199 14.92 -6.17 3.52
CA GLU A 199 14.17 -7.38 3.77
C GLU A 199 13.98 -7.57 5.29
N LEU A 200 12.73 -7.77 5.72
CA LEU A 200 12.41 -8.02 7.12
C LEU A 200 12.59 -9.50 7.46
N ASP A 201 13.84 -9.95 7.49
CA ASP A 201 14.26 -11.34 7.72
C ASP A 201 14.26 -11.77 9.20
N VAL A 202 13.79 -10.91 10.11
CA VAL A 202 13.52 -11.21 11.53
C VAL A 202 12.01 -11.17 11.79
N PRO A 203 11.25 -12.19 11.35
CA PRO A 203 9.79 -12.15 11.41
C PRO A 203 9.28 -12.09 12.86
N GLN A 204 9.99 -12.62 13.86
CA GLN A 204 9.63 -12.53 15.28
C GLN A 204 9.49 -11.10 15.80
N LEU A 205 10.15 -10.12 15.17
CA LEU A 205 10.09 -8.72 15.57
C LEU A 205 8.79 -8.03 15.13
N PHE A 206 8.20 -8.52 14.03
CA PHE A 206 7.03 -7.92 13.38
C PHE A 206 5.88 -8.92 13.13
N LYS A 207 5.93 -10.10 13.75
CA LYS A 207 4.87 -11.13 13.65
C LYS A 207 3.55 -10.59 14.21
N PRO A 208 2.40 -10.95 13.58
CA PRO A 208 1.10 -10.61 14.13
C PRO A 208 1.01 -11.21 15.53
N TYR A 209 0.52 -10.42 16.48
CA TYR A 209 0.19 -10.89 17.82
C TYR A 209 -0.67 -12.16 17.71
N LYS A 210 -0.15 -13.32 18.15
CA LYS A 210 -0.95 -14.52 18.42
C LYS A 210 -1.37 -14.47 19.89
N PRO A 211 -2.67 -14.37 20.22
CA PRO A 211 -3.12 -14.69 21.57
C PRO A 211 -2.87 -16.17 21.84
N SER A 212 -2.88 -16.57 23.11
CA SER A 212 -2.59 -17.91 23.62
C SER A 212 -3.49 -19.06 23.13
N TRP A 213 -4.32 -18.81 22.11
CA TRP A 213 -5.12 -19.82 21.42
C TRP A 213 -4.56 -19.99 20.02
N SER A 214 -3.86 -21.09 19.78
CA SER A 214 -3.41 -21.50 18.46
C SER A 214 -4.62 -21.67 17.52
N LEU A 215 -4.65 -20.89 16.43
CA LEU A 215 -5.60 -21.12 15.34
C LEU A 215 -5.30 -22.46 14.66
N PRO A 216 -6.33 -23.28 14.34
CA PRO A 216 -6.15 -24.45 13.51
C PRO A 216 -5.72 -24.06 12.09
N ASP A 217 -5.17 -25.04 11.39
CA ASP A 217 -4.72 -25.06 10.00
C ASP A 217 -5.45 -24.06 9.05
N PRO A 218 -4.74 -23.25 8.23
CA PRO A 218 -5.33 -22.30 7.29
C PRO A 218 -6.38 -22.89 6.32
N ASP A 219 -6.29 -24.17 5.96
CA ASP A 219 -7.32 -24.81 5.13
C ASP A 219 -8.63 -25.03 5.92
N ASN A 220 -8.50 -25.23 7.23
CA ASN A 220 -9.61 -25.32 8.17
C ASN A 220 -10.15 -23.92 8.54
N TYR A 221 -9.37 -22.86 8.35
CA TYR A 221 -9.76 -21.46 8.63
C TYR A 221 -10.80 -20.95 7.63
N VAL A 222 -10.64 -21.25 6.34
CA VAL A 222 -11.63 -20.89 5.30
C VAL A 222 -12.94 -21.65 5.51
N GLU A 223 -12.86 -22.92 5.90
CA GLU A 223 -14.03 -23.76 6.15
C GLU A 223 -14.76 -23.37 7.47
N ALA A 224 -14.02 -23.04 8.52
CA ALA A 224 -14.56 -22.56 9.79
C ALA A 224 -15.14 -21.14 9.67
N HIS A 225 -14.49 -20.23 8.93
CA HIS A 225 -15.02 -18.88 8.67
C HIS A 225 -16.27 -18.91 7.80
N GLY A 226 -16.30 -19.74 6.76
CA GLY A 226 -17.52 -19.95 5.96
C GLY A 226 -18.67 -20.56 6.77
N LYS A 227 -18.37 -21.44 7.73
CA LYS A 227 -19.36 -21.96 8.69
C LYS A 227 -19.83 -20.90 9.70
N MET A 228 -18.96 -19.99 10.15
CA MET A 228 -19.30 -18.91 11.09
C MET A 228 -20.24 -17.86 10.47
N THR A 229 -19.94 -17.39 9.25
CA THR A 229 -20.80 -16.43 8.54
C THR A 229 -22.16 -17.03 8.17
N SER A 230 -22.18 -18.33 7.83
CA SER A 230 -23.42 -19.09 7.63
C SER A 230 -24.25 -19.21 8.91
N THR A 231 -23.63 -19.47 10.06
CA THR A 231 -24.33 -19.63 11.36
C THR A 231 -25.03 -18.33 11.78
N LEU A 232 -24.37 -17.18 11.64
CA LEU A 232 -24.95 -15.87 11.92
C LEU A 232 -26.20 -15.60 11.05
N GLY A 233 -26.11 -15.88 9.74
CA GLY A 233 -27.23 -15.72 8.82
C GLY A 233 -28.44 -16.58 9.20
N VAL A 234 -28.19 -17.81 9.64
CA VAL A 234 -29.25 -18.72 10.12
C VAL A 234 -29.91 -18.21 11.40
N HIS A 235 -29.14 -17.70 12.37
CA HIS A 235 -29.68 -17.17 13.63
C HIS A 235 -30.56 -15.93 13.41
N ILE A 236 -30.13 -15.02 12.53
CA ILE A 236 -30.92 -13.84 12.17
C ILE A 236 -32.24 -14.26 11.50
N ALA A 237 -32.17 -15.21 10.55
CA ALA A 237 -33.35 -15.71 9.86
C ALA A 237 -34.32 -16.43 10.81
N ALA A 238 -33.82 -17.21 11.77
CA ALA A 238 -34.62 -17.91 12.77
C ALA A 238 -35.32 -16.92 13.71
N TYR A 239 -34.58 -15.97 14.27
CA TYR A 239 -35.13 -14.93 15.15
C TYR A 239 -36.21 -14.11 14.46
N ARG A 240 -36.00 -13.67 13.22
CA ARG A 240 -37.03 -12.95 12.46
C ARG A 240 -38.29 -13.76 12.27
N LYS A 241 -38.18 -15.06 11.99
CA LYS A 241 -39.34 -15.94 11.81
C LYS A 241 -40.10 -16.15 13.12
N GLU A 242 -39.39 -16.32 14.23
CA GLU A 242 -39.99 -16.44 15.57
C GLU A 242 -40.74 -15.16 15.98
N HIS A 243 -40.20 -13.99 15.61
CA HIS A 243 -40.76 -12.69 15.96
C HIS A 243 -41.69 -12.10 14.89
N GLY A 244 -41.97 -12.84 13.80
CA GLY A 244 -42.86 -12.41 12.72
C GLY A 244 -42.36 -11.18 11.94
N GLU A 245 -41.07 -10.89 11.94
CA GLU A 245 -40.50 -9.69 11.34
C GLU A 245 -40.06 -9.91 9.89
N THR A 246 -40.34 -8.96 9.01
CA THR A 246 -39.73 -8.91 7.67
C THR A 246 -38.27 -8.47 7.73
N VAL A 247 -37.48 -8.80 6.70
CA VAL A 247 -36.07 -8.37 6.58
C VAL A 247 -35.94 -6.85 6.70
N ALA A 248 -36.89 -6.09 6.16
CA ALA A 248 -36.90 -4.64 6.21
C ALA A 248 -37.17 -4.10 7.62
N GLN A 249 -38.10 -4.72 8.36
CA GLN A 249 -38.42 -4.35 9.74
C GLN A 249 -37.25 -4.66 10.68
N PHE A 250 -36.66 -5.84 10.56
CA PHE A 250 -35.50 -6.24 11.37
C PHE A 250 -34.29 -5.33 11.12
N ALA A 251 -33.99 -5.03 9.85
CA ALA A 251 -32.90 -4.12 9.47
C ALA A 251 -33.10 -2.73 10.09
N SER A 252 -34.31 -2.19 9.98
CA SER A 252 -34.68 -0.90 10.57
C SER A 252 -34.53 -0.89 12.09
N ARG A 253 -35.05 -1.91 12.79
CA ARG A 253 -34.98 -2.04 14.25
C ARG A 253 -33.56 -2.28 14.78
N SER A 254 -32.73 -2.95 13.99
CA SER A 254 -31.31 -3.21 14.30
C SER A 254 -30.39 -2.02 13.96
N GLY A 255 -30.86 -1.01 13.24
CA GLY A 255 -30.02 0.09 12.75
C GLY A 255 -29.01 -0.34 11.68
N VAL A 256 -29.38 -1.33 10.85
CA VAL A 256 -28.54 -1.92 9.79
C VAL A 256 -29.27 -1.80 8.43
N SER A 257 -28.54 -1.77 7.31
CA SER A 257 -29.18 -1.73 5.99
C SER A 257 -29.84 -3.06 5.61
N VAL A 258 -30.97 -3.00 4.91
CA VAL A 258 -31.69 -4.17 4.37
C VAL A 258 -30.78 -5.02 3.48
N SER A 259 -29.92 -4.36 2.70
CA SER A 259 -28.91 -5.03 1.84
C SER A 259 -27.90 -5.82 2.64
N SER A 260 -27.46 -5.31 3.80
CA SER A 260 -26.50 -6.02 4.66
C SER A 260 -27.14 -7.26 5.27
N ILE A 261 -28.37 -7.15 5.79
CA ILE A 261 -29.09 -8.30 6.36
C ILE A 261 -29.29 -9.40 5.30
N ARG A 262 -29.71 -9.05 4.07
CA ARG A 262 -29.86 -10.05 2.98
C ARG A 262 -28.56 -10.75 2.63
N ARG A 263 -27.44 -10.02 2.58
CA ARG A 263 -26.13 -10.61 2.25
C ARG A 263 -25.59 -11.48 3.40
N ILE A 264 -25.94 -11.17 4.64
CA ILE A 264 -25.58 -11.97 5.82
C ILE A 264 -26.44 -13.24 5.87
N GLU A 265 -27.77 -13.13 5.70
CA GLU A 265 -28.69 -14.29 5.65
C GLU A 265 -28.35 -15.26 4.50
N SER A 266 -27.78 -14.76 3.40
CA SER A 266 -27.33 -15.57 2.26
C SER A 266 -25.89 -16.09 2.38
N GLY A 267 -25.16 -15.75 3.45
CA GLY A 267 -23.78 -16.17 3.67
C GLY A 267 -22.74 -15.53 2.74
N ILE A 268 -23.12 -14.46 2.02
CA ILE A 268 -22.29 -13.79 1.00
C ILE A 268 -21.44 -12.66 1.62
N SER A 269 -21.74 -12.22 2.84
CA SER A 269 -21.03 -11.12 3.50
C SER A 269 -20.31 -11.56 4.76
N ASP A 270 -19.11 -10.99 4.95
CA ASP A 270 -18.40 -10.95 6.22
C ASP A 270 -18.74 -9.62 6.93
N PRO A 271 -19.64 -9.62 7.94
CA PRO A 271 -20.08 -8.39 8.58
C PRO A 271 -19.04 -7.84 9.54
N SER A 272 -18.87 -6.52 9.56
CA SER A 272 -17.98 -5.86 10.51
C SER A 272 -18.44 -6.07 11.96
N ALA A 273 -17.50 -5.99 12.91
CA ALA A 273 -17.81 -6.12 14.34
C ALA A 273 -18.87 -5.11 14.84
N ASP A 274 -18.90 -3.90 14.28
CA ASP A 274 -19.94 -2.90 14.56
C ASP A 274 -21.34 -3.37 14.14
N LEU A 275 -21.43 -4.05 13.00
CA LEU A 275 -22.68 -4.55 12.46
C LEU A 275 -23.20 -5.74 13.27
N VAL A 276 -22.29 -6.65 13.65
CA VAL A 276 -22.61 -7.79 14.54
C VAL A 276 -23.09 -7.30 15.91
N TRP A 277 -22.47 -6.27 16.49
CA TRP A 277 -22.89 -5.69 17.77
C TRP A 277 -24.30 -5.11 17.72
N LYS A 278 -24.64 -4.40 16.64
CA LYS A 278 -25.98 -3.82 16.43
C LYS A 278 -27.06 -4.90 16.37
N ILE A 279 -26.77 -5.97 15.64
CA ILE A 279 -27.66 -7.14 15.51
C ILE A 279 -27.82 -7.86 16.87
N SER A 280 -26.72 -8.12 17.58
CA SER A 280 -26.74 -8.82 18.87
C SER A 280 -27.55 -8.04 19.91
N ARG A 281 -27.40 -6.71 19.93
CA ARG A 281 -28.15 -5.82 20.81
C ARG A 281 -29.66 -5.87 20.54
N HIS A 282 -30.07 -5.94 19.27
CA HIS A 282 -31.48 -6.03 18.92
C HIS A 282 -32.07 -7.40 19.30
N MET A 283 -31.33 -8.48 19.06
CA MET A 283 -31.77 -9.85 19.39
C MET A 283 -31.68 -10.19 20.89
N GLY A 284 -31.06 -9.33 21.70
CA GLY A 284 -30.87 -9.58 23.14
C GLY A 284 -29.84 -10.68 23.44
N MET A 285 -28.91 -10.93 22.51
CA MET A 285 -27.90 -11.99 22.61
C MET A 285 -26.49 -11.41 22.74
N THR A 286 -25.56 -12.20 23.28
CA THR A 286 -24.14 -11.84 23.23
C THR A 286 -23.60 -12.06 21.82
N MET A 287 -22.51 -11.38 21.43
CA MET A 287 -21.89 -11.60 20.12
C MET A 287 -21.48 -13.06 19.93
N ASP A 288 -20.96 -13.71 20.99
CA ASP A 288 -20.52 -15.11 20.93
C ASP A 288 -21.68 -16.07 20.66
N ASP A 289 -22.87 -15.79 21.22
CA ASP A 289 -24.05 -16.64 21.01
C ASP A 289 -24.58 -16.59 19.58
N LEU A 290 -24.29 -15.51 18.82
CA LEU A 290 -24.66 -15.42 17.41
C LEU A 290 -23.85 -16.34 16.50
N PHE A 291 -22.71 -16.85 16.97
CA PHE A 291 -21.83 -17.73 16.20
C PHE A 291 -21.74 -19.16 16.76
N LYS A 292 -22.41 -19.44 17.88
CA LYS A 292 -22.56 -20.81 18.39
C LYS A 292 -23.50 -21.58 17.47
N LYS A 293 -23.21 -22.86 17.22
CA LYS A 293 -24.12 -23.72 16.47
C LYS A 293 -25.42 -23.90 17.27
N MET A 294 -26.59 -23.68 16.67
CA MET A 294 -27.86 -24.05 17.31
C MET A 294 -27.84 -25.55 17.65
N PRO A 295 -28.38 -25.97 18.82
CA PRO A 295 -28.49 -27.37 19.19
C PRO A 295 -29.34 -28.18 18.20
#